data_AF-A0A2H0X8F6-F1
#
_entry.id   AF-A0A2H0X8F6-F1
#
_cell.length_a   1.000
_cell.length_b   1.000
_cell.length_c   1.000
_cell.angle_alpha   90.00
_cell.angle_beta   90.00
_cell.angle_gamma   90.00
#
_symmetry.space_group_name_H-M   'P 1'
#
loop_
_entity.id
_entity.type
_entity.pdbx_description
1 polymer ?
#
loop_
_entity_poly.entity_id
_entity_poly.type
_entity_poly.pdbx_seq_one_letter_code
_entity_poly.pdbx_strand_id
1 'polypeptide(L)'
;MRRDLIMEAEAILVKIVSLVEDAAGGISINELSKALGVSYLVTMGALNLLFAKRVLTVDSFQIVRLVGAYYSDYHGCDVLVRFCPHCKSFTTQAINEAGGWSCLCCQKLT
;
A
#
# COMPACT_ATOMS: atom_id res chain seq x y z
N MET A 1 -30.19 4.30 -9.15
CA MET A 1 -29.32 3.77 -10.22
C MET A 1 -27.89 4.27 -10.14
N ARG A 2 -27.56 5.58 -10.30
CA ARG A 2 -26.16 6.04 -10.16
C ARG A 2 -25.59 5.95 -8.73
N ARG A 3 -26.42 6.18 -7.72
CA ARG A 3 -25.99 6.08 -6.31
C ARG A 3 -25.59 4.66 -5.93
N ASP A 4 -26.33 3.66 -6.41
CA ASP A 4 -26.09 2.26 -6.10
C ASP A 4 -24.73 1.78 -6.64
N LEU A 5 -24.40 2.18 -7.88
CA LEU A 5 -23.09 1.90 -8.49
C LEU A 5 -21.92 2.62 -7.79
N ILE A 6 -22.15 3.82 -7.24
CA ILE A 6 -21.12 4.54 -6.47
C ILE A 6 -20.86 3.83 -5.14
N MET A 7 -21.92 3.41 -4.45
CA MET A 7 -21.82 2.68 -3.18
C MET A 7 -21.07 1.34 -3.37
N GLU A 8 -21.33 0.63 -4.46
CA GLU A 8 -20.62 -0.62 -4.79
C GLU A 8 -19.12 -0.37 -5.06
N ALA A 9 -18.78 0.69 -5.79
CA ALA A 9 -17.39 1.05 -6.07
C ALA A 9 -16.64 1.45 -4.79
N GLU A 10 -17.27 2.23 -3.90
CA GLU A 10 -16.69 2.60 -2.61
C GLU A 10 -16.50 1.38 -1.70
N ALA A 11 -17.45 0.46 -1.68
CA ALA A 11 -17.34 -0.79 -0.92
C ALA A 11 -16.15 -1.65 -1.36
N ILE A 12 -15.87 -1.71 -2.68
CA ILE A 12 -14.69 -2.42 -3.20
C ILE A 12 -13.40 -1.78 -2.69
N LEU A 13 -13.29 -0.45 -2.70
CA LEU A 13 -12.10 0.26 -2.23
C LEU A 13 -11.83 0.01 -0.75
N VAL A 14 -12.86 0.11 0.09
CA VAL A 14 -12.77 -0.16 1.54
C VAL A 14 -12.35 -1.61 1.79
N LYS A 15 -12.94 -2.56 1.05
CA LYS A 15 -12.62 -3.98 1.20
C LYS A 15 -11.19 -4.30 0.78
N ILE A 16 -10.66 -3.67 -0.27
CA ILE A 16 -9.26 -3.80 -0.65
C ILE A 16 -8.35 -3.35 0.50
N VAL A 17 -8.60 -2.18 1.09
CA VAL A 17 -7.78 -1.65 2.19
C VAL A 17 -7.77 -2.61 3.37
N SER A 18 -8.94 -3.11 3.79
CA SER A 18 -9.06 -4.09 4.88
C SER A 18 -8.31 -5.40 4.57
N LEU A 19 -8.46 -5.96 3.38
CA LEU A 19 -7.77 -7.19 2.99
C LEU A 19 -6.25 -7.03 2.97
N VAL A 20 -5.75 -5.85 2.57
CA VAL A 20 -4.31 -5.56 2.57
C VAL A 20 -3.80 -5.34 4.00
N GLU A 21 -4.61 -4.73 4.87
CA GLU A 21 -4.30 -4.53 6.29
C GLU A 21 -4.16 -5.87 7.02
N ASP A 22 -5.10 -6.79 6.80
CA ASP A 22 -5.10 -8.13 7.40
C ASP A 22 -3.93 -8.99 6.93
N ALA A 23 -3.35 -8.68 5.77
CA ALA A 23 -2.35 -9.54 5.12
C ALA A 23 -0.94 -9.45 5.71
N ALA A 24 -0.65 -8.54 6.66
CA ALA A 24 0.61 -8.28 7.40
C ALA A 24 1.90 -8.11 6.56
N GLY A 25 2.15 -8.96 5.58
CA GLY A 25 3.19 -8.89 4.55
C GLY A 25 2.65 -8.55 3.16
N GLY A 26 1.44 -8.00 3.06
CA GLY A 26 0.80 -7.68 1.79
C GLY A 26 0.18 -8.88 1.09
N ILE A 27 -0.54 -8.58 0.01
CA ILE A 27 -1.38 -9.54 -0.70
C ILE A 27 -1.16 -9.38 -2.20
N SER A 28 -1.08 -10.48 -2.95
CA SER A 28 -0.92 -10.38 -4.41
C SER A 28 -2.19 -9.84 -5.08
N ILE A 29 -2.06 -9.16 -6.22
CA ILE A 29 -3.21 -8.66 -6.99
C ILE A 29 -4.17 -9.79 -7.40
N ASN A 30 -3.63 -10.98 -7.66
CA ASN A 30 -4.43 -12.16 -7.98
C ASN A 30 -5.24 -12.67 -6.78
N GLU A 31 -4.65 -12.69 -5.59
CA GLU A 31 -5.36 -13.05 -4.36
C GLU A 31 -6.43 -12.01 -4.01
N LEU A 32 -6.12 -10.72 -4.18
CA LEU A 32 -7.11 -9.64 -4.04
C LEU A 32 -8.30 -9.85 -4.97
N SER A 33 -8.06 -10.12 -6.25
CA SER A 33 -9.13 -10.34 -7.23
C SER A 33 -10.01 -11.54 -6.84
N LYS A 34 -9.39 -12.63 -6.37
CA LYS A 34 -10.13 -13.81 -5.87
C LYS A 34 -10.95 -13.48 -4.62
N ALA A 35 -10.38 -12.77 -3.65
CA ALA A 35 -11.05 -12.41 -2.39
C ALA A 35 -12.21 -11.41 -2.58
N LEU A 36 -12.09 -10.53 -3.57
CA LEU A 36 -13.15 -9.60 -3.95
C LEU A 36 -14.24 -10.26 -4.79
N GLY A 37 -13.94 -11.38 -5.46
CA GLY A 37 -14.86 -12.03 -6.40
C GLY A 37 -15.07 -11.22 -7.69
N VAL A 38 -14.11 -10.36 -8.04
CA VAL A 38 -14.17 -9.50 -9.24
C VAL A 38 -13.02 -9.79 -10.18
N SER A 39 -13.18 -9.37 -11.45
CA SER A 39 -12.13 -9.57 -12.45
C SER A 39 -10.85 -8.80 -12.13
N TYR A 40 -9.71 -9.31 -12.61
CA TYR A 40 -8.41 -8.65 -12.48
C TYR A 40 -8.42 -7.20 -12.97
N LEU A 41 -9.13 -6.90 -14.07
CA LEU A 41 -9.25 -5.55 -14.62
C LEU A 41 -9.95 -4.59 -13.66
N VAL A 42 -11.04 -5.04 -13.02
CA VAL A 42 -11.77 -4.25 -12.02
C VAL A 42 -10.90 -4.01 -10.79
N THR A 43 -10.22 -5.05 -10.31
CA THR A 43 -9.25 -4.95 -9.20
C THR A 43 -8.16 -3.92 -9.52
N MET A 44 -7.55 -4.01 -10.72
CA MET A 44 -6.51 -3.07 -11.14
C MET A 44 -7.02 -1.63 -11.25
N GLY A 45 -8.25 -1.43 -11.73
CA GLY A 45 -8.88 -0.11 -11.76
C GLY A 45 -9.00 0.51 -10.36
N ALA A 46 -9.46 -0.28 -9.39
CA ALA A 46 -9.58 0.15 -7.99
C ALA A 46 -8.20 0.39 -7.35
N LEU A 47 -7.24 -0.50 -7.59
CA LEU A 47 -5.86 -0.35 -7.13
C LEU A 47 -5.19 0.91 -7.68
N ASN A 48 -5.36 1.20 -8.98
CA ASN A 48 -4.84 2.42 -9.58
C ASN A 48 -5.35 3.68 -8.88
N LEU A 49 -6.62 3.70 -8.46
CA LEU A 49 -7.17 4.81 -7.69
C LEU A 49 -6.52 4.92 -6.31
N LEU A 50 -6.32 3.80 -5.62
CA LEU A 50 -5.68 3.76 -4.29
C LEU A 50 -4.19 4.10 -4.37
N PHE A 51 -3.49 3.72 -5.44
CA PHE A 51 -2.11 4.12 -5.73
C PHE A 51 -2.01 5.61 -6.03
N ALA A 52 -2.92 6.14 -6.86
CA ALA A 52 -2.96 7.58 -7.15
C ALA A 52 -3.24 8.41 -5.88
N LYS A 53 -4.08 7.88 -4.97
CA LYS A 53 -4.34 8.45 -3.66
C LYS A 53 -3.26 8.14 -2.62
N ARG A 54 -2.25 7.34 -3.00
CA ARG A 54 -1.09 7.00 -2.15
C ARG A 54 -1.49 6.28 -0.85
N VAL A 55 -2.57 5.50 -0.90
CA VAL A 55 -3.04 4.64 0.18
C VAL A 55 -2.31 3.30 0.15
N LEU A 56 -2.03 2.80 -1.06
CA LEU A 56 -1.37 1.52 -1.30
C LEU A 56 -0.07 1.70 -2.09
N THR A 57 0.80 0.73 -1.98
CA THR A 57 1.97 0.54 -2.84
C THR A 57 1.97 -0.87 -3.40
N VAL A 58 2.70 -1.08 -4.49
CA VAL A 58 2.93 -2.40 -5.09
C VAL A 58 4.42 -2.58 -5.36
N ASP A 59 4.93 -3.79 -5.11
CA ASP A 59 6.32 -4.14 -5.41
C ASP A 59 6.49 -4.81 -6.79
N SER A 60 7.73 -5.16 -7.15
CA SER A 60 8.05 -5.84 -8.40
C SER A 60 7.44 -7.25 -8.53
N PHE A 61 6.97 -7.83 -7.43
CA PHE A 61 6.32 -9.14 -7.37
C PHE A 61 4.79 -9.04 -7.35
N GLN A 62 4.24 -7.84 -7.59
CA GLN A 62 2.81 -7.56 -7.57
C GLN A 62 2.17 -7.78 -6.19
N ILE A 63 2.93 -7.60 -5.11
CA ILE A 63 2.41 -7.61 -3.75
C ILE A 63 1.94 -6.20 -3.37
N VAL A 64 0.65 -6.08 -3.08
CA VAL A 64 -0.02 -4.86 -2.67
C VAL A 64 0.05 -4.71 -1.16
N ARG A 65 0.42 -3.52 -0.69
CA ARG A 65 0.62 -3.20 0.73
C ARG A 65 0.10 -1.82 1.07
N LEU A 66 -0.28 -1.61 2.33
CA LEU A 66 -0.58 -0.26 2.82
C LEU A 66 0.67 0.59 2.79
N VAL A 67 0.53 1.81 2.31
CA VAL A 67 1.52 2.86 2.54
C VAL A 67 1.57 3.10 4.04
N GLY A 68 2.70 2.77 4.66
CA GLY A 68 2.91 2.89 6.10
C GLY A 68 2.55 1.65 6.91
N ALA A 69 2.41 0.47 6.29
CA ALA A 69 2.48 -0.79 7.03
C ALA A 69 3.95 -1.10 7.39
N TYR A 70 4.17 -1.39 8.67
CA TYR A 70 5.47 -1.73 9.26
C TYR A 70 5.99 -3.03 8.67
N TYR A 71 7.20 -2.99 8.17
CA TYR A 71 8.03 -4.15 7.86
C TYR A 71 9.04 -4.27 9.00
N SER A 72 9.21 -5.45 9.60
CA SER A 72 10.19 -5.68 10.67
C SER A 72 11.44 -6.44 10.20
N ASP A 73 11.61 -6.59 8.89
CA ASP A 73 12.46 -7.62 8.29
C ASP A 73 13.63 -7.10 7.45
N TYR A 74 13.86 -5.78 7.36
CA TYR A 74 15.13 -5.26 6.82
C TYR A 74 16.19 -5.20 7.94
N HIS A 75 16.95 -6.29 8.11
CA HIS A 75 18.04 -6.40 9.09
C HIS A 75 17.65 -6.18 10.57
N GLY A 76 16.37 -6.39 10.93
CA GLY A 76 15.88 -6.19 12.29
C GLY A 76 15.53 -4.73 12.63
N CYS A 77 15.40 -3.87 11.64
CA CYS A 77 14.92 -2.50 11.80
C CYS A 77 13.47 -2.36 11.32
N ASP A 78 12.65 -1.63 12.09
CA ASP A 78 11.32 -1.25 11.65
C ASP A 78 11.42 -0.31 10.44
N VAL A 79 10.82 -0.73 9.33
CA VAL A 79 10.77 0.00 8.07
C VAL A 79 9.33 0.27 7.64
N LEU A 80 9.07 1.47 7.13
CA LEU A 80 7.77 1.95 6.68
C LEU A 80 7.87 2.53 5.26
N VAL A 81 6.93 2.20 4.39
CA VAL A 81 6.80 2.91 3.11
C VAL A 81 6.05 4.22 3.36
N ARG A 82 6.75 5.35 3.25
CA ARG A 82 6.17 6.69 3.47
C ARG A 82 6.64 7.65 2.39
N PHE A 83 5.90 8.76 2.24
CA PHE A 83 6.29 9.80 1.30
C PHE A 83 7.57 10.47 1.79
N CYS A 84 8.61 10.47 0.96
CA CYS A 84 9.81 11.26 1.22
C CYS A 84 9.70 12.61 0.51
N PRO A 85 9.71 13.74 1.23
CA PRO A 85 9.67 15.07 0.62
C PRO A 85 10.92 15.37 -0.21
N HIS A 86 12.05 14.72 0.07
CA HIS A 86 13.28 14.89 -0.69
C HIS A 86 13.27 14.15 -2.02
N CYS A 87 12.81 12.90 -2.04
CA CYS A 87 12.69 12.11 -3.28
C CYS A 87 11.44 12.48 -4.09
N LYS A 88 10.48 13.17 -3.46
CA LYS A 88 9.14 13.43 -4.02
C LYS A 88 8.41 12.15 -4.44
N SER A 89 8.70 11.05 -3.76
CA SER A 89 8.15 9.71 -4.03
C SER A 89 7.92 8.95 -2.71
N PHE A 90 7.16 7.85 -2.77
CA PHE A 90 7.08 6.92 -1.66
C PHE A 90 8.32 6.05 -1.65
N THR A 91 8.92 5.94 -0.48
CA THR A 91 10.17 5.22 -0.27
C THR A 91 10.06 4.43 1.01
N THR A 92 10.75 3.29 1.08
CA THR A 92 11.01 2.63 2.34
C THR A 92 11.84 3.56 3.22
N GLN A 93 11.39 3.77 4.46
CA GLN A 93 12.05 4.57 5.48
C GLN A 93 12.30 3.68 6.69
N ALA A 94 13.48 3.75 7.31
CA ALA A 94 13.78 3.02 8.54
C ALA A 94 13.70 3.96 9.74
N ILE A 95 13.30 3.43 10.89
CA ILE A 95 13.47 4.16 12.15
C ILE A 95 14.95 4.18 12.51
N ASN A 96 15.50 5.36 12.81
CA ASN A 96 16.86 5.51 13.30
C ASN A 96 16.92 5.28 14.82
N GLU A 97 18.13 5.21 15.37
CA GLU A 97 18.36 5.02 16.82
C GLU A 97 17.75 6.13 17.69
N ALA A 98 17.46 7.30 17.12
CA ALA A 98 16.81 8.42 17.79
C ALA A 98 15.28 8.43 17.65
N GLY A 99 14.68 7.40 17.04
CA GLY A 99 13.24 7.29 16.83
C GLY A 99 12.68 8.10 15.64
N GLY A 100 13.54 8.72 14.83
CA GLY A 100 13.16 9.46 13.62
C GLY A 100 13.20 8.59 12.36
N TRP A 101 12.34 8.89 11.38
CA TRP A 101 12.28 8.13 10.12
C TRP A 101 13.30 8.66 9.12
N SER A 102 14.13 7.77 8.58
CA SER A 102 15.10 8.07 7.52
C SER A 102 14.73 7.34 6.24
N CYS A 103 14.62 8.08 5.14
CA CYS A 103 14.41 7.52 3.82
C CYS A 103 15.62 6.68 3.39
N LEU A 104 15.43 5.39 3.12
CA LEU A 104 16.52 4.50 2.67
C LEU A 104 17.04 4.85 1.28
N CYS A 105 16.25 5.55 0.46
CA CYS A 105 16.65 5.97 -0.89
C CYS A 105 17.59 7.19 -0.87
N CYS A 106 17.27 8.24 -0.10
CA CYS A 106 18.08 9.47 -0.06
C CYS A 106 18.86 9.69 1.23
N GLN A 107 18.71 8.78 2.20
CA GLN A 107 19.38 8.82 3.51
C GLN A 107 19.08 10.11 4.31
N LYS A 108 17.94 10.77 4.03
CA LYS A 108 17.49 11.97 4.73
C LYS A 108 16.34 11.64 5.67
N LEU A 109 16.31 12.37 6.79
CA LEU A 109 15.18 12.38 7.72
C LEU A 109 13.93 12.95 7.06
N THR A 110 12.78 12.39 7.42
CA THR A 110 11.48 12.72 6.83
C THR A 110 10.42 12.95 7.89
#